data_AF-A0A1U6GNI3-F1
#
_entry.id   AF-A0A1U6GNI3-F1
#
_cell.length_a   1.000
_cell.length_b   1.000
_cell.length_c   1.000
_cell.angle_alpha   90.00
_cell.angle_beta   90.00
_cell.angle_gamma   90.00
#
_symmetry.space_group_name_H-M   'P 1'
#
loop_
_entity.id
_entity.type
_entity.pdbx_description
1 polymer ?
#
loop_
_entity_poly.entity_id
_entity_poly.type
_entity_poly.pdbx_seq_one_letter_code
_entity_poly.pdbx_strand_id
1 'polypeptide(L)'
;MKYAYIKANQRFFNITRMCKVLDIAPSSYYEWTKRDISCQQTHRNQCELLVRVAHSETKQRYSVNRLQAHLAEQGHHISQYMIRRVKEEYGIACRRQLQI
;
A
#
# COMPACT_ATOMS: atom_id res chain seq x y z
N MET A 1 -15.93 -5.83 -7.04
CA MET A 1 -16.16 -5.63 -5.58
C MET A 1 -17.30 -4.66 -5.37
N LYS A 2 -18.52 -5.13 -5.02
CA LYS A 2 -19.70 -4.26 -4.84
C LYS A 2 -19.51 -3.21 -3.72
N TYR A 3 -18.91 -3.59 -2.59
CA TYR A 3 -18.67 -2.68 -1.47
C TYR A 3 -17.70 -1.53 -1.80
N ALA A 4 -16.64 -1.81 -2.58
CA ALA A 4 -15.68 -0.79 -3.02
C ALA A 4 -16.36 0.27 -3.91
N TYR A 5 -17.29 -0.16 -4.77
CA TYR A 5 -18.08 0.75 -5.60
C TYR A 5 -18.97 1.67 -4.75
N ILE A 6 -19.67 1.12 -3.74
CA ILE A 6 -20.49 1.89 -2.80
C ILE A 6 -19.61 2.92 -2.06
N LYS A 7 -18.45 2.51 -1.55
CA LYS A 7 -17.51 3.40 -0.83
C LYS A 7 -16.97 4.53 -1.71
N ALA A 8 -16.65 4.24 -2.97
CA ALA A 8 -16.16 5.25 -3.92
C ALA A 8 -17.24 6.29 -4.28
N ASN A 9 -18.51 5.88 -4.29
CA ASN A 9 -19.64 6.68 -4.77
C ASN A 9 -20.54 7.23 -3.65
N GLN A 10 -20.24 6.98 -2.38
CA GLN A 10 -21.04 7.39 -1.22
C GLN A 10 -21.22 8.92 -1.08
N ARG A 11 -20.36 9.71 -1.74
CA ARG A 11 -20.48 11.19 -1.78
C ARG A 11 -21.52 11.67 -2.80
N PHE A 12 -21.81 10.86 -3.81
CA PHE A 12 -22.69 11.22 -4.93
C PHE A 12 -24.07 10.56 -4.81
N PHE A 13 -24.15 9.38 -4.18
CA PHE A 13 -25.39 8.61 -4.08
C PHE A 13 -25.67 8.15 -2.66
N ASN A 14 -26.96 7.96 -2.36
CA ASN A 14 -27.39 7.42 -1.07
C ASN A 14 -27.01 5.93 -0.95
N ILE A 15 -26.33 5.57 0.16
CA ILE A 15 -25.83 4.22 0.44
C ILE A 15 -26.96 3.18 0.39
N THR A 16 -28.10 3.45 1.03
CA THR A 16 -29.23 2.51 1.06
C THR A 16 -29.80 2.27 -0.34
N ARG A 17 -29.83 3.28 -1.21
CA ARG A 17 -30.25 3.11 -2.61
C ARG A 17 -29.24 2.26 -3.40
N MET A 18 -27.95 2.51 -3.23
CA MET A 18 -26.91 1.70 -3.88
C MET A 18 -26.96 0.24 -3.41
N CYS A 19 -27.16 0.00 -2.11
CA CYS A 19 -27.33 -1.34 -1.57
C CYS A 19 -28.53 -2.07 -2.18
N LYS A 20 -29.67 -1.37 -2.37
CA LYS A 20 -30.84 -1.94 -3.07
C LYS A 20 -30.54 -2.29 -4.52
N VAL A 21 -29.93 -1.37 -5.27
CA VAL A 21 -29.59 -1.58 -6.71
C VAL A 21 -28.60 -2.73 -6.89
N LEU A 22 -27.65 -2.88 -5.97
CA LEU A 22 -26.61 -3.90 -6.03
C LEU A 22 -27.02 -5.23 -5.37
N ASP A 23 -28.25 -5.33 -4.86
CA ASP A 23 -28.79 -6.48 -4.14
C ASP A 23 -27.90 -6.89 -2.94
N ILE A 24 -27.70 -5.96 -2.02
CA ILE A 24 -26.91 -6.17 -0.79
C ILE A 24 -27.65 -5.60 0.42
N ALA A 25 -27.54 -6.28 1.56
CA ALA A 25 -28.02 -5.75 2.83
C ALA A 25 -27.16 -4.54 3.29
N PRO A 26 -27.76 -3.40 3.69
CA PRO A 26 -27.02 -2.25 4.20
C PRO A 26 -26.16 -2.58 5.42
N SER A 27 -26.61 -3.48 6.29
CA SER A 27 -25.84 -3.98 7.43
C SER A 27 -24.51 -4.60 6.99
N SER A 28 -24.51 -5.42 5.95
CA SER A 28 -23.29 -6.03 5.40
C SER A 28 -22.30 -5.00 4.87
N TYR A 29 -22.78 -3.87 4.31
CA TYR A 29 -21.91 -2.75 3.91
C TYR A 29 -21.26 -2.08 5.12
N TYR A 30 -22.03 -1.75 6.15
CA TYR A 30 -21.49 -1.11 7.35
C TYR A 30 -20.52 -2.03 8.10
N GLU A 31 -20.81 -3.33 8.20
CA GLU A 31 -19.90 -4.32 8.75
C GLU A 31 -18.62 -4.41 7.93
N TRP A 32 -18.71 -4.42 6.59
CA TRP A 32 -17.53 -4.37 5.72
C TRP A 32 -16.73 -3.08 5.90
N THR A 33 -17.39 -1.95 6.15
CA THR A 33 -16.72 -0.65 6.35
C THR A 33 -16.01 -0.58 7.70
N LYS A 34 -16.53 -1.28 8.72
CA LYS A 34 -15.93 -1.41 10.05
C LYS A 34 -14.79 -2.42 10.11
N ARG A 35 -14.63 -3.30 9.11
CA ARG A 35 -13.51 -4.24 9.10
C ARG A 35 -12.20 -3.45 9.04
N ASP A 36 -11.46 -3.50 10.13
CA ASP A 36 -10.10 -2.99 10.18
C ASP A 36 -9.25 -3.69 9.10
N ILE A 37 -8.25 -2.96 8.61
CA ILE A 37 -7.20 -3.56 7.79
C ILE A 37 -6.58 -4.71 8.60
N SER A 38 -6.46 -5.88 7.97
CA SER A 38 -5.87 -7.04 8.63
C SER A 38 -4.44 -6.72 9.10
N CYS A 39 -3.98 -7.37 10.17
CA CYS A 39 -2.60 -7.19 10.65
C CYS A 39 -1.56 -7.38 9.53
N GLN A 40 -1.82 -8.31 8.61
CA GLN A 40 -0.98 -8.54 7.42
C GLN A 40 -1.00 -7.34 6.45
N GLN A 41 -2.17 -6.76 6.19
CA GLN A 41 -2.28 -5.58 5.33
C GLN A 41 -1.63 -4.37 5.99
N THR A 42 -1.80 -4.18 7.30
CA THR A 42 -1.12 -3.14 8.08
C THR A 42 0.39 -3.27 7.99
N HIS A 43 0.92 -4.47 8.22
CA HIS A 43 2.35 -4.74 8.11
C HIS A 43 2.86 -4.48 6.68
N ARG A 44 2.12 -4.91 5.65
CA ARG A 44 2.47 -4.62 4.25
C ARG A 44 2.51 -3.11 3.98
N ASN A 45 1.51 -2.36 4.45
CA ASN A 45 1.46 -0.91 4.29
C ASN A 45 2.65 -0.22 5.00
N GLN A 46 3.00 -0.68 6.19
CA GLN A 46 4.16 -0.19 6.94
C GLN A 46 5.48 -0.47 6.19
N CYS A 47 5.69 -1.70 5.73
CA CYS A 47 6.87 -2.06 4.94
C CYS A 47 6.99 -1.24 3.66
N GLU A 48 5.87 -1.03 2.96
CA GLU A 48 5.84 -0.20 1.76
C GLU A 48 6.27 1.23 2.06
N LEU A 49 5.70 1.84 3.10
CA LEU A 49 6.02 3.19 3.52
C LEU A 49 7.51 3.33 3.83
N LEU A 50 8.06 2.42 4.65
CA LEU A 50 9.47 2.41 5.04
C LEU A 50 10.40 2.29 3.82
N VAL A 51 10.09 1.39 2.88
CA VAL A 51 10.89 1.23 1.66
C VAL A 51 10.88 2.49 0.81
N ARG A 52 9.73 3.16 0.69
CA ARG A 52 9.60 4.41 -0.08
C ARG A 52 10.36 5.57 0.56
N VAL A 53 10.24 5.71 1.89
CA VAL A 53 10.98 6.72 2.66
C VAL A 53 12.48 6.50 2.51
N ALA A 54 12.98 5.30 2.83
CA ALA A 54 14.40 4.95 2.70
C ALA A 54 14.93 5.17 1.27
N HIS A 55 14.12 4.88 0.24
CA HIS A 55 14.52 5.11 -1.13
C HIS A 55 14.68 6.61 -1.46
N SER A 56 13.80 7.45 -0.91
CA SER A 56 13.90 8.90 -1.06
C SER A 56 15.09 9.49 -0.30
N GLU A 57 15.32 9.05 0.94
CA GLU A 57 16.43 9.50 1.80
C GLU A 57 17.79 9.19 1.16
N THR A 58 17.90 8.01 0.54
CA THR A 58 19.12 7.56 -0.14
C THR A 58 19.31 8.16 -1.53
N LYS A 59 18.53 9.21 -1.88
CA LYS A 59 18.53 9.89 -3.19
C LYS A 59 18.36 8.90 -4.34
N GLN A 60 17.60 7.84 -4.11
CA GLN A 60 17.31 6.77 -5.07
C GLN A 60 18.55 5.96 -5.52
N ARG A 61 19.68 6.05 -4.80
CA ARG A 61 20.94 5.40 -5.21
C ARG A 61 21.01 3.94 -4.80
N TYR A 62 20.25 3.54 -3.79
CA TYR A 62 20.44 2.23 -3.17
C TYR A 62 19.72 1.12 -3.93
N SER A 63 20.49 0.06 -4.23
CA SER A 63 19.97 -1.22 -4.70
C SER A 63 19.17 -1.91 -3.60
N VAL A 64 18.44 -2.98 -3.94
CA VAL A 64 17.63 -3.75 -2.96
C VAL A 64 18.45 -4.15 -1.73
N ASN A 65 19.66 -4.67 -1.94
CA ASN A 65 20.53 -5.12 -0.85
C ASN A 65 21.01 -3.95 0.04
N ARG A 66 21.38 -2.81 -0.56
CA ARG A 66 21.79 -1.61 0.19
C ARG A 66 20.62 -0.98 0.94
N LEU A 67 19.43 -1.00 0.35
CA LEU A 67 18.21 -0.51 0.98
C LEU A 67 17.81 -1.39 2.17
N GLN A 68 17.96 -2.71 2.03
CA GLN A 68 17.74 -3.65 3.14
C GLN A 68 18.69 -3.38 4.30
N ALA A 69 19.98 -3.21 4.03
CA ALA A 69 20.97 -2.89 5.06
C ALA A 69 20.63 -1.58 5.78
N HIS A 70 20.28 -0.53 5.00
CA HIS A 70 19.88 0.76 5.57
C HIS A 70 18.64 0.67 6.45
N LEU A 71 17.63 -0.08 6.03
CA LEU A 71 16.42 -0.32 6.83
C LEU A 71 16.74 -1.14 8.10
N ALA A 72 17.64 -2.12 8.02
CA ALA A 72 18.07 -2.90 9.17
C ALA A 72 18.85 -2.05 10.19
N GLU A 73 19.69 -1.11 9.74
CA GLU A 73 20.37 -0.13 10.60
C GLU A 73 19.38 0.77 11.36
N GLN A 74 18.22 1.06 10.76
CA GLN A 74 17.11 1.79 11.38
C GLN A 74 16.20 0.91 12.27
N GLY A 75 16.53 -0.38 12.44
CA GLY A 75 15.73 -1.34 13.23
C GLY A 75 14.56 -1.97 12.47
N HIS A 76 14.49 -1.81 11.16
CA HIS A 76 13.42 -2.34 10.32
C HIS A 76 13.88 -3.56 9.50
N HIS A 77 13.52 -4.75 9.97
CA HIS A 77 13.84 -6.00 9.28
C HIS A 77 12.80 -6.31 8.20
N ILE A 78 13.10 -5.93 6.95
CA ILE A 78 12.28 -6.21 5.77
C ILE A 78 13.02 -7.15 4.83
N SER A 79 12.33 -8.15 4.28
CA SER A 79 12.95 -9.10 3.34
C SER A 79 13.28 -8.44 1.99
N GLN A 80 14.34 -8.91 1.34
CA GLN A 80 14.70 -8.46 -0.02
C GLN A 80 13.56 -8.66 -1.03
N TYR A 81 12.79 -9.74 -0.88
CA TYR A 81 11.60 -10.00 -1.69
C TYR A 81 10.57 -8.88 -1.55
N MET A 82 10.24 -8.48 -0.32
CA MET A 82 9.25 -7.42 -0.08
C MET A 82 9.74 -6.09 -0.63
N ILE A 83 11.03 -5.76 -0.45
CA ILE A 83 11.63 -4.55 -1.01
C ILE A 83 11.55 -4.56 -2.55
N ARG A 84 11.92 -5.68 -3.19
CA ARG A 84 11.83 -5.83 -4.66
C ARG A 84 10.39 -5.65 -5.14
N ARG A 85 9.43 -6.30 -4.47
CA ARG A 85 8.01 -6.21 -4.82
C ARG A 85 7.48 -4.78 -4.71
N VAL A 86 7.81 -4.07 -3.63
CA VAL A 86 7.45 -2.64 -3.49
C VAL A 86 8.09 -1.82 -4.60
N LYS A 87 9.37 -2.08 -4.94
CA LYS A 87 10.02 -1.35 -6.04
C LYS A 87 9.35 -1.60 -7.39
N GLU A 88 8.93 -2.82 -7.68
CA GLU A 88 8.22 -3.18 -8.91
C GLU A 88 6.81 -2.57 -8.96
N GLU A 89 6.03 -2.68 -7.87
CA GLU A 89 4.65 -2.18 -7.77
C GLU A 89 4.56 -0.65 -7.90
N TYR A 90 5.58 0.07 -7.41
CA TYR A 90 5.62 1.53 -7.40
C TYR A 90 6.60 2.16 -8.40
N GLY A 91 7.16 1.38 -9.33
CA GLY A 91 8.05 1.88 -10.39
C GLY A 91 9.35 2.52 -9.86
N ILE A 92 9.84 2.06 -8.72
CA ILE A 92 10.99 2.63 -8.00
C ILE A 92 12.29 2.07 -8.59
N ALA A 93 12.94 2.85 -9.46
CA ALA A 93 14.23 2.51 -10.04
C ALA A 93 15.40 3.14 -9.28
N CYS A 94 16.57 2.49 -9.29
CA CYS A 94 17.79 3.14 -8.83
C CYS A 94 18.20 4.22 -9.84
N ARG A 95 18.49 5.43 -9.37
CA ARG A 95 19.00 6.50 -10.23
C ARG A 95 20.39 6.10 -10.74
N ARG A 96 20.49 5.75 -12.02
CA ARG A 96 21.79 5.65 -12.71
C ARG A 96 22.35 7.05 -12.85
N GLN A 97 23.55 7.25 -12.34
CA GLN A 97 24.31 8.46 -12.63
C GLN A 97 24.74 8.36 -14.10
N LEU A 98 24.04 9.06 -15.00
CA LEU A 98 24.54 9.33 -16.34
C LEU A 98 25.82 10.16 -16.16
N GLN A 99 26.97 9.56 -16.44
CA GLN A 99 28.20 10.32 -16.66
C GLN A 99 28.03 10.99 -18.03
N ILE A 100 27.97 12.33 -18.03
CA ILE A 100 28.22 13.17 -19.21
C ILE A 100 29.68 13.60 -19.12
#